data_AF-A0ABD2ZBN3-F1
#
_entry.id   AF-A0ABD2ZBN3-F1
#
_cell.length_a   1.000
_cell.length_b   1.000
_cell.length_c   1.000
_cell.angle_alpha   90.00
_cell.angle_beta   90.00
_cell.angle_gamma   90.00
#
_symmetry.space_group_name_H-M   'P 1'
#
loop_
_entity.id
_entity.type
_entity.pdbx_description
1 polymer ?
#
loop_
_entity_poly.entity_id
_entity_poly.type
_entity_poly.pdbx_seq_one_letter_code
_entity_poly.pdbx_strand_id
1 'polypeptide(L)'
;MLLNVLFNNIINEEKHSSIEDMLLDRGLLYRVVRRNCWSMVEVLLRYYPDRELNKSSPNDVHYLFRPDVKGLRGLTPPYTAAGRDGSEHVLDALTDDRGLVGVEAWRIARESTGLTPNDYACLQGHYSYIHLVQKKIIAAVCICMALLFKSSPEVDYVYGPLRWECLEYGWS
;
A
#
# COMPACT_ATOMS: atom_id res chain seq x y z
N MET A 1 -14.50 7.86 -17.85
CA MET A 1 -15.14 8.86 -18.75
C MET A 1 -14.89 10.30 -18.31
N LEU A 2 -15.44 10.79 -17.19
CA LEU A 2 -15.25 12.20 -16.80
C LEU A 2 -13.81 12.51 -16.35
N LEU A 3 -13.19 11.57 -15.61
CA LEU A 3 -11.80 11.67 -15.19
C LEU A 3 -10.83 11.62 -16.40
N ASN A 4 -11.11 10.76 -17.38
CA ASN A 4 -10.34 10.70 -18.64
C ASN A 4 -10.44 12.01 -19.43
N VAL A 5 -11.64 12.61 -19.54
CA VAL A 5 -11.81 13.89 -20.25
C VAL A 5 -11.03 15.01 -19.56
N LEU A 6 -11.06 15.05 -18.22
CA LEU A 6 -10.26 15.98 -17.43
C LEU A 6 -8.76 15.83 -17.73
N PHE A 7 -8.25 14.60 -17.70
CA PHE A 7 -6.83 14.33 -17.97
C PHE A 7 -6.43 14.53 -19.44
N ASN A 8 -7.30 14.19 -20.40
CA ASN A 8 -7.02 14.37 -21.83
C ASN A 8 -6.97 15.86 -22.22
N ASN A 9 -7.84 16.70 -21.64
CA ASN A 9 -7.78 18.15 -21.89
C ASN A 9 -6.53 18.81 -21.30
N ILE A 10 -6.05 18.31 -20.15
CA ILE A 10 -4.80 18.79 -19.53
C ILE A 10 -3.59 18.47 -20.40
N ILE A 11 -3.60 17.32 -21.08
CA ILE A 11 -2.46 16.79 -21.84
C ILE A 11 -2.41 17.33 -23.30
N ASN A 12 -3.51 17.91 -23.79
CA ASN A 12 -3.60 18.47 -25.15
C ASN A 12 -3.35 19.99 -25.22
N GLU A 13 -3.21 20.71 -24.10
CA GLU A 13 -2.85 22.14 -24.10
C GLU A 13 -1.33 22.30 -23.94
N GLU A 14 -0.63 22.71 -25.01
CA GLU A 14 0.83 22.93 -25.12
C GLU A 14 1.46 23.96 -24.15
N LYS A 15 0.83 24.25 -23.00
CA LYS A 15 1.38 25.03 -21.87
C LYS A 15 1.44 24.16 -20.59
N HIS A 16 2.26 23.12 -20.66
CA HIS A 16 2.43 22.05 -19.68
C HIS A 16 3.26 22.38 -18.44
N SER A 17 2.99 23.48 -17.74
CA SER A 17 3.66 23.69 -16.44
C SER A 17 2.79 24.31 -15.35
N SER A 18 1.62 24.87 -15.65
CA SER A 18 0.82 25.52 -14.60
C SER A 18 -0.45 24.74 -14.23
N ILE A 19 -1.08 24.05 -15.18
CA ILE A 19 -2.34 23.32 -14.96
C ILE A 19 -2.05 21.84 -14.68
N GLU A 20 -1.10 21.24 -15.41
CA GLU A 20 -0.51 19.95 -15.06
C GLU A 20 0.10 20.01 -13.68
N ASP A 21 0.88 21.05 -13.36
CA ASP A 21 1.27 21.28 -11.97
C ASP A 21 0.01 21.50 -11.13
N MET A 22 -0.90 22.47 -11.30
CA MET A 22 -2.05 22.59 -10.37
C MET A 22 -2.96 21.34 -10.15
N LEU A 23 -3.00 20.37 -11.09
CA LEU A 23 -3.82 19.14 -11.00
C LEU A 23 -3.01 17.87 -10.65
N LEU A 24 -1.73 17.78 -11.06
CA LEU A 24 -0.73 16.77 -10.64
C LEU A 24 0.01 17.21 -9.36
N ASP A 25 -0.02 18.49 -9.00
CA ASP A 25 0.49 19.14 -7.78
C ASP A 25 -0.44 18.83 -6.61
N ARG A 26 -0.43 17.54 -6.28
CA ARG A 26 -0.38 17.10 -4.90
C ARG A 26 -1.70 17.15 -4.14
N GLY A 27 -2.73 16.59 -4.76
CA GLY A 27 -3.37 15.46 -4.09
C GLY A 27 -4.89 15.48 -4.07
N LEU A 28 -5.49 15.08 -5.19
CA LEU A 28 -6.88 14.66 -5.20
C LEU A 28 -7.07 13.45 -4.27
N LEU A 29 -6.22 12.42 -4.39
CA LEU A 29 -6.21 11.27 -3.49
C LEU A 29 -6.03 11.72 -2.03
N TYR A 30 -5.01 12.53 -1.75
CA TYR A 30 -4.79 13.11 -0.42
C TYR A 30 -6.01 13.88 0.11
N ARG A 31 -6.66 14.70 -0.73
CA ARG A 31 -7.83 15.50 -0.35
C ARG A 31 -9.03 14.62 -0.02
N VAL A 32 -9.28 13.55 -0.78
CA VAL A 32 -10.38 12.63 -0.50
C VAL A 32 -10.11 11.76 0.73
N VAL A 33 -8.86 11.37 0.96
CA VAL A 33 -8.41 10.68 2.19
C VAL A 33 -8.61 11.57 3.41
N ARG A 34 -8.20 12.84 3.33
CA ARG A 34 -8.46 13.83 4.40
C ARG A 34 -9.94 14.02 4.71
N ARG A 35 -10.82 13.86 3.72
CA ARG A 35 -12.27 13.94 3.86
C ARG A 35 -12.90 12.63 4.35
N ASN A 36 -12.10 11.59 4.57
CA ASN A 36 -12.54 10.23 4.86
C ASN A 36 -13.55 9.69 3.82
N CYS A 37 -13.37 10.06 2.55
CA CYS A 37 -14.30 9.71 1.49
C CYS A 37 -13.89 8.38 0.83
N TRP A 38 -14.17 7.28 1.53
CA TRP A 38 -13.79 5.91 1.12
C TRP A 38 -14.17 5.58 -0.32
N SER A 39 -15.41 5.84 -0.74
CA SER A 39 -15.86 5.52 -2.10
C SER A 39 -15.07 6.27 -3.19
N MET A 40 -14.66 7.51 -2.94
CA MET A 40 -13.80 8.23 -3.88
C MET A 40 -12.37 7.70 -3.85
N VAL A 41 -11.86 7.30 -2.69
CA VAL A 41 -10.52 6.69 -2.57
C VAL A 41 -10.45 5.42 -3.43
N GLU A 42 -11.44 4.53 -3.32
CA GLU A 42 -11.49 3.32 -4.15
C GLU A 42 -11.51 3.63 -5.65
N VAL A 43 -12.35 4.59 -6.07
CA VAL A 43 -12.46 4.97 -7.49
C VAL A 43 -11.14 5.52 -8.02
N LEU A 44 -10.44 6.34 -7.24
CA LEU A 44 -9.16 6.91 -7.65
C LEU A 44 -8.05 5.85 -7.70
N LEU A 45 -7.94 4.98 -6.70
CA LEU A 45 -6.90 3.94 -6.67
C LEU A 45 -7.09 2.89 -7.78
N ARG A 46 -8.33 2.63 -8.20
CA ARG A 46 -8.65 1.72 -9.31
C ARG A 46 -8.63 2.41 -10.67
N TYR A 47 -8.41 3.73 -10.73
CA TYR A 47 -8.44 4.48 -11.97
C TYR A 47 -7.23 4.13 -12.85
N TYR A 48 -7.51 3.77 -14.09
CA TYR A 48 -6.52 3.46 -15.11
C TYR A 48 -6.67 4.41 -16.30
N PRO A 49 -5.67 5.25 -16.61
CA PRO A 49 -5.72 6.13 -17.77
C PRO A 49 -5.72 5.30 -19.07
N ASP A 50 -6.40 5.79 -20.10
CA ASP A 50 -6.53 5.07 -21.36
C ASP A 50 -5.19 4.91 -22.08
N ARG A 51 -5.05 3.88 -22.94
CA ARG A 51 -3.74 3.43 -23.46
C ARG A 51 -2.94 4.49 -24.21
N GLU A 52 -3.59 5.51 -24.76
CA GLU A 52 -2.90 6.60 -25.47
C GLU A 52 -2.02 7.48 -24.56
N LEU A 53 -2.30 7.48 -23.26
CA LEU A 53 -1.50 8.17 -22.22
C LEU A 53 -0.28 7.36 -21.76
N ASN A 54 -0.29 6.04 -21.97
CA ASN A 54 0.76 5.11 -21.52
C ASN A 54 1.77 4.82 -22.65
N LYS A 55 2.19 5.83 -23.42
CA LYS A 55 3.24 5.66 -24.45
C LYS A 55 4.66 5.48 -23.87
N SER A 56 4.84 5.63 -22.56
CA SER A 56 6.09 5.35 -21.87
C SER A 56 6.17 3.88 -21.45
N SER A 57 6.82 3.07 -22.28
CA SER A 57 7.24 1.68 -22.03
C SER A 57 6.12 0.63 -21.76
N PRO A 58 6.07 -0.49 -22.50
CA PRO A 58 5.06 -1.55 -22.32
C PRO A 58 5.00 -2.20 -20.93
N ASN A 59 6.02 -1.98 -20.10
CA ASN A 59 6.14 -2.57 -18.76
C ASN A 59 5.87 -1.57 -17.62
N ASP A 60 5.75 -0.27 -17.90
CA ASP A 60 5.60 0.75 -16.86
C ASP A 60 4.13 1.20 -16.78
N VAL A 61 3.36 0.36 -16.10
CA VAL A 61 1.95 0.60 -15.85
C VAL A 61 1.85 1.68 -14.76
N HIS A 62 2.03 2.94 -15.13
CA HIS A 62 1.99 4.04 -14.18
C HIS A 62 0.56 4.23 -13.63
N TYR A 63 0.32 3.73 -12.43
CA TYR A 63 -0.85 4.10 -11.64
C TYR A 63 -0.83 5.61 -11.39
N LEU A 64 -1.87 6.31 -11.84
CA LEU A 64 -1.95 7.77 -11.72
C LEU A 64 -2.11 8.22 -10.26
N PHE A 65 -2.89 7.46 -9.48
CA PHE A 65 -3.08 7.72 -8.05
C PHE A 65 -2.38 6.61 -7.27
N ARG A 66 -1.30 6.98 -6.58
CA ARG A 66 -0.52 6.04 -5.78
C ARG A 66 -0.59 6.35 -4.29
N PRO A 67 -0.64 5.32 -3.42
CA PRO A 67 -0.71 5.51 -1.98
C PRO A 67 0.62 5.92 -1.33
N ASP A 68 1.75 5.87 -2.04
CA ASP A 68 3.09 6.27 -1.55
C ASP A 68 3.46 7.73 -1.88
N VAL A 69 2.68 8.42 -2.73
CA VAL A 69 2.98 9.78 -3.16
C VAL A 69 2.54 10.79 -2.11
N LYS A 70 3.47 11.64 -1.66
CA LYS A 70 3.24 12.70 -0.67
C LYS A 70 2.36 13.81 -1.24
N GLY A 71 1.33 14.21 -0.49
CA GLY A 71 0.48 15.37 -0.81
C GLY A 71 1.18 16.70 -0.50
N LEU A 72 0.43 17.82 -0.63
CA LEU A 72 0.96 19.18 -0.44
C LEU A 72 1.61 19.43 0.93
N ARG A 73 1.18 18.71 1.98
CA ARG A 73 1.78 18.80 3.32
C ARG A 73 3.03 17.94 3.48
N GLY A 74 3.53 17.35 2.41
CA GLY A 74 4.62 16.39 2.43
C GLY A 74 4.24 15.08 3.13
N LEU A 75 2.94 14.82 3.37
CA LEU A 75 2.44 13.62 4.04
C LEU A 75 1.88 12.63 3.02
N THR A 76 2.18 11.36 3.23
CA THR A 76 1.60 10.26 2.48
C THR A 76 0.11 10.03 2.85
N PRO A 77 -0.69 9.49 1.92
CA PRO A 77 -2.08 9.13 2.20
C PRO A 77 -2.27 8.21 3.41
N PRO A 78 -1.50 7.11 3.60
CA PRO A 78 -1.61 6.26 4.79
C PRO A 78 -1.34 7.02 6.09
N TYR A 79 -0.36 7.92 6.13
CA TYR A 79 -0.09 8.77 7.31
C TYR A 79 -1.31 9.64 7.66
N THR A 80 -1.95 10.18 6.63
CA THR A 80 -3.14 11.03 6.79
C THR A 80 -4.34 10.24 7.34
N ALA A 81 -4.52 9.00 6.89
CA ALA A 81 -5.55 8.10 7.40
C ALA A 81 -5.25 7.66 8.84
N ALA A 82 -3.99 7.36 9.16
CA ALA A 82 -3.55 6.96 10.51
C ALA A 82 -3.92 7.97 11.60
N GLY A 83 -3.95 9.26 11.25
CA GLY A 83 -4.27 10.36 12.15
C GLY A 83 -5.72 10.79 12.22
N ARG A 84 -6.65 10.03 11.63
CA ARG A 84 -8.08 10.33 11.69
C ARG A 84 -8.85 9.13 12.22
N ASP A 85 -9.61 9.35 13.27
CA ASP A 85 -10.57 8.38 13.80
C ASP A 85 -11.59 7.98 12.73
N GLY A 86 -12.02 6.71 12.73
CA GLY A 86 -13.01 6.19 11.80
C GLY A 86 -12.55 6.07 10.34
N SER A 87 -11.23 6.12 10.06
CA SER A 87 -10.64 5.98 8.73
C SER A 87 -10.22 4.55 8.38
N GLU A 88 -10.69 3.53 9.12
CA GLU A 88 -10.39 2.12 8.89
C GLU A 88 -10.62 1.71 7.43
N HIS A 89 -11.79 2.05 6.87
CA HIS A 89 -12.13 1.72 5.49
C HIS A 89 -11.25 2.45 4.47
N VAL A 90 -10.85 3.68 4.77
CA VAL A 90 -9.92 4.43 3.91
C VAL A 90 -8.53 3.83 3.96
N LEU A 91 -8.03 3.48 5.15
CA LEU A 91 -6.75 2.82 5.31
C LEU A 91 -6.76 1.43 4.65
N ASP A 92 -7.86 0.69 4.78
CA ASP A 92 -8.05 -0.58 4.11
C ASP A 92 -7.90 -0.44 2.60
N ALA A 93 -8.64 0.50 1.99
CA ALA A 93 -8.55 0.79 0.56
C ALA A 93 -7.14 1.24 0.13
N LEU A 94 -6.49 2.10 0.93
CA LEU A 94 -5.12 2.57 0.66
C LEU A 94 -4.08 1.47 0.72
N THR A 95 -4.32 0.39 1.47
CA THR A 95 -3.43 -0.75 1.65
C THR A 95 -3.92 -2.00 0.91
N ASP A 96 -5.01 -1.89 0.14
CA ASP A 96 -5.56 -2.95 -0.72
C ASP A 96 -5.15 -2.78 -2.18
N ASP A 97 -3.87 -2.45 -2.41
CA ASP A 97 -3.33 -2.24 -3.74
C ASP A 97 -2.56 -3.47 -4.24
N ARG A 98 -2.60 -3.72 -5.56
CA ARG A 98 -1.98 -4.90 -6.18
C ARG A 98 -0.48 -4.99 -5.96
N GLY A 99 0.19 -3.86 -5.75
CA GLY A 99 1.65 -3.79 -5.62
C GLY A 99 2.13 -3.75 -4.17
N LEU A 100 1.23 -3.82 -3.19
CA LEU A 100 1.52 -3.60 -1.77
C LEU A 100 2.23 -2.26 -1.49
N VAL A 101 2.08 -1.29 -2.39
CA VAL A 101 2.69 0.03 -2.31
C VAL A 101 2.19 0.78 -1.08
N GLY A 102 0.91 0.66 -0.77
CA GLY A 102 0.32 1.28 0.41
C GLY A 102 0.77 0.61 1.72
N VAL A 103 0.92 -0.71 1.72
CA VAL A 103 1.46 -1.47 2.85
C VAL A 103 2.92 -1.10 3.10
N GLU A 104 3.72 -0.94 2.04
CA GLU A 104 5.10 -0.53 2.20
C GLU A 104 5.19 0.92 2.68
N ALA A 105 4.41 1.84 2.10
CA ALA A 105 4.31 3.21 2.60
C ALA A 105 3.91 3.27 4.08
N TRP A 106 2.98 2.43 4.54
CA TRP A 106 2.60 2.32 5.95
C TRP A 106 3.79 2.01 6.88
N ARG A 107 4.74 1.19 6.41
CA ARG A 107 5.88 0.68 7.19
C ARG A 107 7.14 1.52 7.07
N ILE A 108 7.40 2.13 5.91
CA ILE A 108 8.69 2.79 5.63
C ILE A 108 8.60 4.27 5.33
N ALA A 109 7.42 4.81 4.97
CA ALA A 109 7.34 6.22 4.63
C ALA A 109 7.62 7.06 5.88
N ARG A 110 8.76 7.74 5.91
CA ARG A 110 9.10 8.66 6.98
C ARG A 110 8.68 10.06 6.60
N GLU A 111 7.90 10.68 7.48
CA GLU A 111 7.50 12.08 7.33
C GLU A 111 8.49 13.02 8.02
N SER A 112 8.22 14.32 8.01
CA SER A 112 9.13 15.34 8.58
C SER A 112 9.46 15.12 10.06
N THR A 113 8.60 14.39 10.78
CA THR A 113 8.80 13.98 12.18
C THR A 113 9.67 12.74 12.33
N GLY A 114 10.08 12.08 11.24
CA GLY A 114 10.81 10.81 11.23
C GLY A 114 9.95 9.58 11.51
N LEU A 115 8.69 9.77 11.91
CA LEU A 115 7.74 8.71 12.22
C LEU A 115 7.12 8.13 10.95
N THR A 116 6.89 6.83 10.98
CA THR A 116 6.10 6.14 9.96
C THR A 116 4.60 6.25 10.26
N PRO A 117 3.71 5.99 9.29
CA PRO A 117 2.27 5.88 9.55
C PRO A 117 1.95 4.88 10.67
N ASN A 118 2.66 3.74 10.69
CA ASN A 118 2.52 2.74 11.75
C ASN A 118 2.91 3.29 13.13
N ASP A 119 4.07 3.95 13.24
CA ASP A 119 4.51 4.56 14.50
C ASP A 119 3.48 5.59 14.99
N TYR A 120 2.94 6.38 14.06
CA TYR A 120 1.93 7.38 14.38
C TYR A 120 0.61 6.75 14.86
N ALA A 121 0.14 5.69 14.22
CA ALA A 121 -1.05 4.95 14.66
C ALA A 121 -0.86 4.30 16.04
N CYS A 122 0.34 3.78 16.33
CA CYS A 122 0.71 3.28 17.65
C CYS A 122 0.58 4.37 18.72
N LEU A 123 1.13 5.57 18.44
CA LEU A 123 1.08 6.70 19.38
C LEU A 123 -0.36 7.17 19.64
N GLN A 124 -1.25 7.06 18.66
CA GLN A 124 -2.67 7.42 18.81
C GLN A 124 -3.53 6.29 19.40
N GLY A 125 -2.97 5.10 19.64
CA GLY A 125 -3.73 3.95 20.15
C GLY A 125 -4.69 3.34 19.12
N HIS A 126 -4.46 3.57 17.82
CA HIS A 126 -5.28 3.03 16.72
C HIS A 126 -4.91 1.58 16.40
N TYR A 127 -5.06 0.68 17.38
CA TYR A 127 -4.69 -0.73 17.24
C TYR A 127 -5.46 -1.47 16.14
N SER A 128 -6.72 -1.09 15.88
CA SER A 128 -7.50 -1.64 14.76
C SER A 128 -6.79 -1.44 13.41
N TYR A 129 -6.07 -0.33 13.24
CA TYR A 129 -5.42 0.05 11.99
C TYR A 129 -4.16 -0.78 11.80
N ILE A 130 -3.40 -0.93 12.88
CA ILE A 130 -2.19 -1.75 12.94
C ILE A 130 -2.56 -3.21 12.63
N HIS A 131 -3.58 -3.76 13.30
CA HIS A 131 -4.03 -5.13 13.07
C HIS A 131 -4.51 -5.36 11.64
N LEU A 132 -5.22 -4.38 11.06
CA LEU A 132 -5.69 -4.44 9.68
C LEU A 132 -4.52 -4.61 8.70
N VAL A 133 -3.52 -3.73 8.77
CA VAL A 133 -2.38 -3.76 7.85
C VAL A 133 -1.48 -4.98 8.12
N GLN A 134 -1.26 -5.33 9.39
CA GLN A 134 -0.48 -6.51 9.77
C GLN A 134 -1.08 -7.80 9.21
N LYS A 135 -2.42 -7.93 9.21
CA LYS A 135 -3.11 -9.08 8.61
C LYS A 135 -2.82 -9.21 7.11
N LYS A 136 -2.75 -8.09 6.38
CA LYS A 136 -2.42 -8.10 4.94
C LYS A 136 -0.96 -8.52 4.70
N ILE A 137 -0.03 -8.04 5.52
CA ILE A 137 1.38 -8.46 5.46
C ILE A 137 1.52 -9.96 5.67
N ILE A 138 0.90 -10.49 6.74
CA ILE A 138 0.93 -11.93 7.03
C ILE A 138 0.31 -12.73 5.89
N ALA A 139 -0.84 -12.30 5.36
CA ALA A 139 -1.49 -12.97 4.24
C ALA A 139 -0.57 -13.02 3.00
N ALA A 140 0.08 -11.89 2.65
CA ALA A 140 1.02 -11.84 1.54
C ALA A 140 2.20 -12.81 1.74
N VAL A 141 2.82 -12.81 2.93
CA VAL A 141 3.92 -13.74 3.26
C VAL A 141 3.45 -15.19 3.18
N CYS A 142 2.31 -15.53 3.77
CA CYS A 142 1.76 -16.88 3.72
C CYS A 142 1.47 -17.35 2.29
N ILE A 143 0.92 -16.48 1.44
CA ILE A 143 0.69 -16.77 0.03
C ILE A 143 2.02 -16.99 -0.69
N CYS A 144 2.99 -16.09 -0.52
CA CYS A 144 4.32 -16.24 -1.13
C CYS A 144 5.01 -17.53 -0.70
N MET A 145 5.01 -17.86 0.59
CA MET A 145 5.55 -19.12 1.10
C MET A 145 4.81 -20.32 0.52
N ALA A 146 3.48 -20.31 0.48
CA ALA A 146 2.71 -21.40 -0.12
C ALA A 146 3.00 -21.57 -1.62
N LEU A 147 3.29 -20.49 -2.35
CA LEU A 147 3.70 -20.56 -3.76
C LEU A 147 5.13 -21.10 -3.92
N LEU A 148 6.06 -20.72 -3.03
CA LEU A 148 7.45 -21.21 -3.05
C LEU A 148 7.57 -22.68 -2.62
N PHE A 149 6.81 -23.11 -1.61
CA PHE A 149 6.84 -24.46 -1.05
C PHE A 149 5.80 -25.41 -1.70
N LYS A 150 5.19 -25.01 -2.82
CA LYS A 150 4.23 -25.84 -3.57
C LYS A 150 4.87 -26.92 -4.44
N SER A 151 6.19 -26.90 -4.63
CA SER A 151 6.94 -28.11 -4.95
C SER A 151 7.14 -28.89 -3.65
N SER A 152 6.65 -30.13 -3.58
CA SER A 152 6.93 -31.02 -2.44
C SER A 152 8.43 -30.96 -2.14
N PRO A 153 8.86 -30.67 -0.91
CA PRO A 153 10.27 -30.81 -0.58
C PRO A 153 10.65 -32.27 -0.84
N GLU A 154 11.59 -32.51 -1.75
CA GLU A 154 12.25 -33.81 -1.85
C GLU A 154 13.02 -34.00 -0.56
N VAL A 155 12.41 -34.76 0.36
CA VAL A 155 13.07 -35.16 1.60
C VAL A 155 14.00 -36.31 1.24
N ASP A 156 15.23 -35.98 0.84
CA ASP A 156 16.29 -36.96 0.59
C ASP A 156 16.63 -37.76 1.86
N TYR A 157 16.29 -37.24 3.04
CA TYR A 157 16.54 -37.91 4.31
C TYR A 157 15.50 -37.54 5.38
N VAL A 158 14.64 -38.50 5.74
CA VAL A 158 13.84 -38.43 6.96
C VAL A 158 14.73 -38.96 8.09
N TYR A 159 15.22 -38.09 8.98
CA TYR A 159 15.76 -38.57 10.24
C TYR A 159 14.67 -39.40 10.92
N GLY A 160 15.02 -40.64 11.29
CA GLY A 160 14.11 -41.54 12.00
C GLY A 160 13.48 -40.86 13.23
N PRO A 161 12.32 -41.34 13.69
CA PRO A 161 11.59 -40.70 14.77
C PRO A 161 12.51 -40.46 15.98
N LEU A 162 12.45 -39.24 16.52
CA LEU A 162 13.17 -38.83 17.72
C LEU A 162 12.92 -39.86 18.83
N ARG A 163 13.97 -40.61 19.20
CA ARG A 163 13.94 -41.55 20.33
C ARG A 163 14.32 -40.80 21.59
N TRP A 164 13.33 -40.51 22.43
CA TRP A 164 13.51 -39.95 23.79
C TRP A 164 14.46 -40.80 24.65
N GLU A 165 14.57 -42.10 24.34
CA GLU A 165 15.45 -43.08 24.98
C GLU A 165 16.96 -42.79 24.80
N CYS A 166 17.35 -41.89 23.88
CA CYS A 166 18.74 -41.55 23.58
C CYS A 166 19.17 -40.19 24.16
N LEU A 167 18.30 -39.50 24.91
CA LEU A 167 18.65 -38.26 25.57
C LEU A 167 19.34 -38.60 26.91
N GLU A 168 20.66 -38.40 27.01
CA GLU A 168 21.42 -38.61 28.26
C GLU A 168 21.14 -37.57 29.36
N TYR A 169 20.05 -36.78 29.26
CA TYR A 169 19.72 -35.76 30.25
C TYR A 169 18.22 -35.74 30.61
N GLY A 170 17.96 -35.90 31.90
CA GLY A 170 16.69 -35.70 32.60
C GLY A 170 16.99 -35.59 34.10
N TRP A 171 16.36 -34.64 34.79
CA TRP A 171 16.61 -34.41 36.22
C TRP A 171 15.98 -35.52 37.05
N SER A 172 16.76 -36.10 37.97
CA SER A 172 16.32 -37.02 39.03
C SER A 172 15.68 -36.28 40.19
#